data_AF-A0A242C791-F1
#
_entry.id   AF-A0A242C791-F1
#
_cell.length_a   1.000
_cell.length_b   1.000
_cell.length_c   1.000
_cell.angle_alpha   90.00
_cell.angle_beta   90.00
_cell.angle_gamma   90.00
#
_symmetry.space_group_name_H-M   'P 1'
#
loop_
_entity.id
_entity.type
_entity.pdbx_description
1 polymer ?
#
loop_
_entity_poly.entity_id
_entity_poly.type
_entity_poly.pdbx_seq_one_letter_code
_entity_poly.pdbx_strand_id
1 'polypeptide(L)'
;MVKLMLILGIIGFILLGVGITHILEKNNWLPSRWITGLLVFLIILVPSIIFPQLPNALKLVLYFCSGLLAVVFFETTRGLLERNEYKGIVKTQTKRK
;
A
#
# COMPACT_ATOMS: atom_id res chain seq x y z
N MET A 1 -24.98 -12.58 4.30
CA MET A 1 -24.20 -13.06 3.14
C MET A 1 -23.30 -11.97 2.56
N VAL A 2 -23.82 -10.79 2.18
CA VAL A 2 -23.01 -9.67 1.63
C VAL A 2 -21.82 -9.26 2.51
N LYS A 3 -22.01 -9.19 3.84
CA LYS A 3 -20.92 -8.88 4.79
C LYS A 3 -19.76 -9.88 4.73
N LEU A 4 -20.07 -11.17 4.60
CA LEU A 4 -19.06 -12.23 4.50
C LEU A 4 -18.28 -12.11 3.19
N MET A 5 -18.98 -11.82 2.09
CA MET A 5 -18.37 -11.63 0.77
C MET A 5 -17.46 -10.40 0.74
N LEU A 6 -17.84 -9.31 1.42
CA LEU A 6 -16.99 -8.13 1.58
C LEU A 6 -15.72 -8.45 2.39
N ILE A 7 -15.86 -9.18 3.50
CA ILE A 7 -14.70 -9.59 4.32
C ILE A 7 -13.73 -10.42 3.49
N LEU A 8 -14.23 -11.44 2.77
CA LEU A 8 -13.41 -12.27 1.89
C LEU A 8 -12.75 -11.45 0.78
N GLY A 9 -13.47 -10.50 0.19
CA GLY A 9 -12.94 -9.59 -0.81
C GLY A 9 -11.81 -8.72 -0.27
N ILE A 10 -11.96 -8.15 0.93
CA ILE A 10 -10.92 -7.35 1.59
C ILE A 10 -9.70 -8.21 1.92
N ILE A 11 -9.90 -9.41 2.47
CA ILE A 11 -8.80 -10.34 2.75
C ILE A 11 -8.05 -10.67 1.45
N GLY A 12 -8.76 -11.04 0.39
CA GLY A 12 -8.17 -11.32 -0.92
C GLY A 12 -7.40 -10.13 -1.49
N PHE A 13 -7.94 -8.92 -1.35
CA PHE A 13 -7.29 -7.69 -1.77
C PHE A 13 -5.98 -7.43 -1.01
N ILE A 14 -5.98 -7.63 0.31
CA ILE A 14 -4.78 -7.49 1.13
C ILE A 14 -3.73 -8.53 0.72
N LEU A 15 -4.13 -9.79 0.58
CA LEU A 15 -3.23 -10.87 0.14
C LEU A 15 -2.62 -10.59 -1.24
N LEU A 16 -3.41 -10.02 -2.16
CA LEU A 16 -2.94 -9.61 -3.48
C LEU A 16 -1.88 -8.50 -3.36
N GLY A 17 -2.13 -7.46 -2.55
CA GLY A 17 -1.15 -6.40 -2.31
C GLY A 17 0.14 -6.90 -1.66
N VAL A 18 0.05 -7.82 -0.70
CA VAL A 18 1.23 -8.47 -0.08
C VAL A 18 2.01 -9.26 -1.13
N GLY A 19 1.33 -10.06 -1.97
CA GLY A 19 1.95 -10.82 -3.05
C GLY A 19 2.67 -9.93 -4.07
N ILE A 20 2.04 -8.82 -4.47
CA ILE A 20 2.67 -7.81 -5.34
C ILE A 20 3.94 -7.27 -4.68
N THR A 21 3.87 -6.90 -3.40
CA THR A 21 5.02 -6.36 -2.67
C THR A 21 6.19 -7.35 -2.69
N HIS A 22 5.92 -8.63 -2.44
CA HIS A 22 6.94 -9.67 -2.44
C HIS A 22 7.58 -9.87 -3.82
N ILE A 23 6.79 -9.78 -4.90
CA ILE A 23 7.30 -9.84 -6.28
C ILE A 23 8.17 -8.62 -6.59
N LEU A 24 7.75 -7.42 -6.21
CA LEU A 24 8.52 -6.19 -6.40
C LEU A 24 9.83 -6.21 -5.62
N GLU A 25 9.82 -6.75 -4.41
CA GLU A 25 11.00 -6.93 -3.56
C GLU A 25 11.98 -7.91 -4.19
N LYS A 26 11.50 -9.08 -4.64
CA LYS A 26 12.34 -10.08 -5.33
C LYS A 26 13.05 -9.51 -6.56
N ASN A 27 12.41 -8.57 -7.26
CA ASN A 27 12.95 -7.94 -8.47
C ASN A 27 13.77 -6.66 -8.18
N ASN A 28 14.00 -6.29 -6.91
CA ASN A 28 14.64 -5.01 -6.52
C ASN A 28 13.94 -3.77 -7.11
N TRP A 29 12.64 -3.86 -7.38
CA TRP A 29 11.82 -2.78 -7.94
C TRP A 29 11.00 -2.07 -6.89
N LEU A 30 11.29 -2.31 -5.59
CA LEU A 30 10.59 -1.62 -4.51
C LEU A 30 10.81 -0.11 -4.61
N PRO A 31 9.75 0.67 -4.84
CA PRO A 31 9.88 2.12 -4.85
C PRO A 31 10.24 2.62 -3.45
N SER A 32 10.99 3.72 -3.40
CA SER A 32 11.29 4.43 -2.15
C SER A 32 10.01 4.64 -1.35
N ARG A 33 10.02 4.22 -0.08
CA ARG A 33 8.87 4.31 0.83
C ARG A 33 8.21 5.69 0.83
N TRP A 34 9.00 6.76 0.82
CA TRP A 34 8.50 8.14 0.80
C TRP A 34 7.75 8.47 -0.49
N ILE A 35 8.27 8.00 -1.62
CA ILE A 35 7.63 8.18 -2.94
C ILE A 35 6.33 7.38 -2.97
N THR A 36 6.35 6.12 -2.55
CA THR A 36 5.15 5.27 -2.49
C THR A 36 4.08 5.89 -1.62
N GLY A 37 4.43 6.35 -0.41
CA GLY A 37 3.51 6.98 0.53
C GLY A 37 2.87 8.26 -0.03
N LEU A 38 3.66 9.11 -0.71
CA LEU A 38 3.13 10.27 -1.43
C LEU A 38 2.21 9.84 -2.58
N LEU A 39 2.60 8.80 -3.34
CA LEU A 39 1.84 8.32 -4.49
C LEU A 39 0.47 7.76 -4.09
N VAL A 40 0.36 7.12 -2.92
CA VAL A 40 -0.91 6.53 -2.42
C VAL A 40 -2.05 7.52 -2.50
N PHE A 41 -1.84 8.76 -2.03
CA PHE A 41 -2.91 9.77 -2.03
C PHE A 41 -2.93 10.58 -3.33
N LEU A 42 -1.77 10.88 -3.92
CA LEU A 42 -1.68 11.70 -5.13
C LEU A 42 -2.36 11.05 -6.33
N ILE A 43 -2.32 9.72 -6.44
CA ILE A 43 -2.94 8.99 -7.55
C ILE A 43 -4.45 9.22 -7.64
N ILE A 44 -5.12 9.57 -6.54
CA ILE A 44 -6.55 9.94 -6.54
C ILE A 44 -6.70 11.45 -6.55
N LEU A 45 -5.93 12.15 -5.70
CA LEU A 45 -6.09 13.59 -5.48
C LEU A 45 -5.86 14.38 -6.76
N VAL A 46 -4.76 14.10 -7.47
CA VAL A 46 -4.37 14.85 -8.67
C VAL A 46 -5.41 14.70 -9.78
N PRO A 47 -5.84 13.47 -10.16
CA PRO A 47 -6.89 13.32 -11.15
C PRO A 47 -8.21 13.95 -10.72
N SER A 48 -8.57 13.88 -9.43
CA SER A 48 -9.84 14.43 -8.93
C SER A 48 -9.90 15.96 -9.02
N ILE A 49 -8.76 16.65 -8.90
CA ILE A 49 -8.67 18.11 -9.05
C ILE A 49 -8.64 18.52 -10.53
N ILE A 50 -7.86 17.81 -11.35
CA ILE A 50 -7.69 18.15 -12.77
C ILE A 50 -8.93 17.82 -13.60
N PHE A 51 -9.60 16.71 -13.28
CA PHE A 51 -10.75 16.19 -14.03
C PHE A 51 -12.02 16.22 -13.17
N PRO A 52 -12.77 17.34 -13.17
CA PRO A 52 -13.97 17.49 -12.32
C PRO A 52 -15.08 16.47 -12.63
N GLN A 53 -15.10 15.90 -13.84
CA GLN A 53 -16.08 14.90 -14.27
C GLN A 53 -15.43 13.54 -14.54
N LEU A 54 -14.69 13.02 -13.56
CA LEU A 54 -14.10 11.68 -13.65
C LEU A 54 -15.19 10.59 -13.72
N PRO A 55 -15.19 9.72 -14.74
CA PRO A 55 -16.11 8.60 -14.83
C PRO A 55 -16.00 7.67 -13.61
N ASN A 56 -17.12 7.13 -13.15
CA ASN A 56 -17.15 6.26 -11.95
C ASN A 56 -16.25 5.02 -12.09
N ALA A 57 -16.15 4.46 -13.30
CA ALA A 57 -15.25 3.33 -13.57
C ALA A 57 -13.78 3.71 -13.33
N LEU A 58 -13.36 4.89 -13.82
CA LEU A 58 -11.99 5.35 -13.65
C LEU A 58 -11.69 5.69 -12.19
N LYS A 59 -12.64 6.29 -11.47
CA LYS A 59 -12.52 6.50 -10.01
C LYS A 59 -12.32 5.18 -9.28
N LEU A 60 -13.10 4.14 -9.61
CA LEU A 60 -12.98 2.83 -8.98
C LEU A 60 -11.60 2.21 -9.22
N VAL A 61 -11.07 2.32 -10.44
CA VAL A 61 -9.70 1.89 -10.75
C VAL A 61 -8.65 2.68 -9.93
N LEU A 62 -8.80 4.01 -9.83
CA LEU A 62 -7.88 4.84 -9.04
C LEU A 62 -7.93 4.49 -7.55
N TYR A 63 -9.12 4.26 -6.99
CA TYR A 63 -9.27 3.80 -5.61
C TYR A 63 -8.65 2.42 -5.38
N PHE A 64 -8.83 1.50 -6.32
CA PHE A 64 -8.24 0.17 -6.26
C PHE A 64 -6.69 0.25 -6.29
N CYS A 65 -6.14 1.02 -7.23
CA CYS A 65 -4.69 1.26 -7.34
C CYS A 65 -4.12 1.93 -6.08
N SER A 66 -4.81 2.95 -5.55
CA SER A 66 -4.42 3.62 -4.31
C SER A 66 -4.40 2.64 -3.12
N GLY A 67 -5.43 1.80 -2.99
CA GLY A 67 -5.48 0.78 -1.96
C GLY A 67 -4.32 -0.22 -2.08
N LEU A 68 -3.97 -0.65 -3.30
CA LEU A 68 -2.83 -1.55 -3.51
C LEU A 68 -1.51 -0.87 -3.15
N LEU A 69 -1.30 0.38 -3.56
CA LEU A 69 -0.14 1.17 -3.18
C LEU A 69 -0.05 1.36 -1.65
N ALA A 70 -1.18 1.51 -0.96
CA ALA A 70 -1.21 1.57 0.49
C ALA A 70 -0.73 0.27 1.13
N VAL A 71 -1.20 -0.89 0.65
CA VAL A 71 -0.73 -2.20 1.13
C VAL A 71 0.78 -2.36 0.88
N VAL A 72 1.25 -2.01 -0.32
CA VAL A 72 2.68 -2.04 -0.67
C VAL A 72 3.49 -1.14 0.25
N PHE A 73 3.01 0.07 0.54
CA PHE A 73 3.66 0.99 1.46
C PHE A 73 3.77 0.41 2.87
N PHE A 74 2.70 -0.21 3.40
CA PHE A 74 2.70 -0.83 4.72
C PHE A 74 3.63 -2.03 4.79
N GLU A 75 3.62 -2.91 3.78
CA GLU A 75 4.51 -4.09 3.76
C GLU A 75 5.97 -3.68 3.58
N THR A 76 6.28 -2.70 2.73
CA THR A 76 7.65 -2.15 2.61
C THR A 76 8.12 -1.55 3.94
N THR A 77 7.22 -0.82 4.62
CA THR A 77 7.47 -0.23 5.94
C THR A 77 7.76 -1.32 6.98
N ARG A 78 6.97 -2.39 6.98
CA ARG A 78 7.13 -3.55 7.85
C ARG A 78 8.45 -4.26 7.61
N GLY A 79 8.80 -4.54 6.35
CA GLY A 79 10.08 -5.16 5.99
C GLY A 79 11.29 -4.35 6.45
N LEU A 80 11.26 -3.02 6.30
CA LEU A 80 12.31 -2.13 6.81
C LEU A 80 12.39 -2.14 8.35
N LEU A 81 11.25 -2.25 9.04
CA LEU A 81 11.19 -2.34 10.50
C LEU A 81 11.81 -3.66 10.98
N GLU A 82 11.45 -4.78 10.35
CA GLU A 82 11.98 -6.11 10.65
C GLU A 82 13.51 -6.18 10.42
N ARG A 83 14.01 -5.46 9.40
CA ARG A 83 15.44 -5.35 9.07
C ARG A 83 16.20 -4.32 9.92
N ASN A 84 15.53 -3.58 10.80
CA ASN A 84 16.10 -2.45 11.56
C ASN A 84 16.74 -1.33 10.69
N GLU A 85 16.34 -1.21 9.42
CA GLU A 85 16.87 -0.20 8.49
C GLU A 85 16.10 1.12 8.56
N TYR A 86 15.25 1.27 9.57
CA TYR A 86 14.35 2.39 9.72
C TYR A 86 15.02 3.61 10.34
N LYS A 87 15.32 4.63 9.51
CA LYS A 87 15.81 5.93 9.99
C LYS A 87 14.64 6.74 10.57
N GLY A 88 14.57 6.90 11.89
CA GLY A 88 13.73 7.92 12.55
C GLY A 88 12.72 7.47 13.61
N ILE A 89 12.65 6.20 14.01
CA ILE A 89 11.86 5.76 15.17
C ILE A 89 12.80 5.17 16.23
N VAL A 90 12.62 5.58 17.48
CA VAL A 90 13.36 5.08 18.65
C VAL A 90 13.35 3.56 18.60
N LYS A 91 14.54 2.93 18.62
CA LYS A 91 14.69 1.47 18.70
C LYS A 91 13.76 0.96 19.81
N THR A 92 12.73 0.20 19.45
CA THR A 92 11.98 -0.55 20.45
C THR A 92 12.99 -1.51 21.07
N GLN A 93 13.23 -1.32 22.36
CA GLN A 93 14.17 -2.15 23.10
C GLN A 93 13.85 -3.61 22.85
N THR A 94 14.80 -4.35 22.26
CA THR A 94 14.74 -5.80 22.15
C THR A 94 14.48 -6.33 23.54
N LYS A 95 13.29 -6.91 23.75
CA LYS A 95 12.97 -7.62 24.99
C LYS A 95 13.95 -8.78 25.07
N ARG A 96 15.02 -8.61 25.88
CA ARG A 96 15.94 -9.71 26.24
C ARG A 96 15.08 -10.86 26.77
N LYS A 97 15.25 -12.03 26.17
CA LYS A 97 14.75 -13.29 26.72
C LYS A 97 15.34 -13.51 28.11
#